data_AF-A0A1B6LF01-F1
#
_entry.id   AF-A0A1B6LF01-F1
#
_cell.length_a   1.000
_cell.length_b   1.000
_cell.length_c   1.000
_cell.angle_alpha   90.00
_cell.angle_beta   90.00
_cell.angle_gamma   90.00
#
_symmetry.space_group_name_H-M   'P 1'
#
loop_
_entity.id
_entity.type
_entity.pdbx_description
1 polymer ?
#
loop_
_entity_poly.entity_id
_entity_poly.type
_entity_poly.pdbx_seq_one_letter_code
_entity_poly.pdbx_strand_id
1 'polypeptide(L)'
;LCNSDSLPDCLVEDQLTRLAAALYGLVGVAVLDCVSLPICTQLTQGDYTSTVFWQRGSDGESFATRTVAAELPRDMAKEIFTYLPEPQELDPQSFQDMVTRLELGSRTAWLVDFYLGSDLDLEFEMRKLKAMLSTMEVGRVSCARHPAVCQEMSVSRYPSVAVFKAGGGHEVFHGAVSALAVAQFARESAKATNLRTLSPQIFPQLVTQGADGSPAWFVDFYAPWCPPCLRLLPELRKASEMFDTVVRFGTVDCTVHSALCRQHNVQSYPTTMLFNVSRPSQLFRGDHTASSIVDFIQDILNPQVVKLTEETFYTSVGRKPLDSVWLVDFYMPWCGPCQVLGPQWRKLAKMVSDLPKVFVGEVNCEEEQELCRQQGVRSYPTIRL
;
A
#
# COMPACT_ATOMS: atom_id res chain seq x y z
N LEU A 1 31.68 26.00 -8.95
CA LEU A 1 32.05 26.65 -10.23
C LEU A 1 33.56 26.51 -10.38
N CYS A 2 34.09 26.59 -11.60
CA CYS A 2 35.49 26.25 -11.84
C CYS A 2 36.17 27.23 -12.79
N ASN A 3 37.46 27.48 -12.58
CA ASN A 3 38.32 28.21 -13.52
C ASN A 3 39.39 27.24 -14.05
N SER A 4 39.42 26.99 -15.36
CA SER A 4 40.36 26.05 -15.99
C SER A 4 41.83 26.42 -15.83
N ASP A 5 42.14 27.69 -15.56
CA ASP A 5 43.53 28.17 -15.38
C ASP A 5 44.11 27.82 -14.00
N SER A 6 43.25 27.49 -13.03
CA SER A 6 43.61 27.13 -11.65
C SER A 6 42.88 25.88 -11.15
N LEU A 7 42.82 24.83 -11.97
CA LEU A 7 42.32 23.47 -11.68
C LEU A 7 42.24 22.97 -10.21
N PRO A 8 43.15 23.30 -9.25
CA PRO A 8 43.01 22.94 -7.84
C PRO A 8 41.68 23.24 -7.10
N ASP A 9 40.84 24.17 -7.55
CA ASP A 9 39.68 24.63 -6.73
C ASP A 9 38.34 23.89 -7.01
N CYS A 10 38.35 22.89 -7.89
CA CYS A 10 37.15 22.13 -8.26
C CYS A 10 36.96 20.88 -7.41
N LEU A 11 35.69 20.50 -7.17
CA LEU A 11 35.37 19.15 -6.69
C LEU A 11 35.89 18.12 -7.70
N VAL A 12 36.78 17.23 -7.24
CA VAL A 12 37.28 16.13 -8.08
C VAL A 12 36.18 15.12 -8.37
N GLU A 13 36.34 14.30 -9.40
CA GLU A 13 35.30 13.38 -9.91
C GLU A 13 34.70 12.45 -8.82
N ASP A 14 35.52 11.92 -7.92
CA ASP A 14 35.04 11.10 -6.78
C ASP A 14 34.17 11.91 -5.80
N GLN A 15 34.60 13.14 -5.47
CA GLN A 15 33.84 14.02 -4.59
C GLN A 15 32.50 14.44 -5.22
N LEU A 16 32.52 14.77 -6.52
CA LEU A 16 31.33 15.08 -7.29
C LEU A 16 30.36 13.89 -7.32
N THR A 17 30.87 12.68 -7.54
CA THR A 17 30.06 11.45 -7.55
C THR A 17 29.41 11.20 -6.19
N ARG A 18 30.14 11.37 -5.09
CA ARG A 18 29.59 11.24 -3.73
C ARG A 18 28.53 12.28 -3.43
N LEU A 19 28.74 13.53 -3.83
CA LEU A 19 27.77 14.61 -3.67
C LEU A 19 26.51 14.34 -4.49
N ALA A 20 26.66 13.96 -5.76
CA ALA A 20 25.56 13.61 -6.65
C ALA A 20 24.75 12.43 -6.11
N ALA A 21 25.41 11.41 -5.54
CA ALA A 21 24.74 10.29 -4.89
C ALA A 21 23.95 10.74 -3.65
N ALA A 22 24.52 11.61 -2.81
CA ALA A 22 23.84 12.13 -1.62
C ALA A 22 22.63 13.01 -1.94
N LEU A 23 22.64 13.68 -3.09
CA LEU A 23 21.58 14.59 -3.57
C LEU A 23 20.66 13.95 -4.62
N TYR A 24 20.79 12.64 -4.84
CA TYR A 24 20.07 11.93 -5.89
C TYR A 24 18.55 12.11 -5.76
N GLY A 25 17.90 12.50 -6.87
CA GLY A 25 16.46 12.74 -6.92
C GLY A 25 15.97 14.03 -6.25
N LEU A 26 16.88 14.86 -5.74
CA LEU A 26 16.57 16.14 -5.09
C LEU A 26 17.13 17.32 -5.87
N VAL A 27 18.43 17.29 -6.17
CA VAL A 27 19.17 18.41 -6.74
C VAL A 27 20.06 17.87 -7.86
N GLY A 28 19.99 18.50 -9.04
CA GLY A 28 20.95 18.23 -10.10
C GLY A 28 22.32 18.80 -9.74
N VAL A 29 23.37 18.00 -9.89
CA VAL A 29 24.74 18.43 -9.58
C VAL A 29 25.53 18.52 -10.89
N ALA A 30 26.20 19.65 -11.10
CA ALA A 30 27.00 19.90 -12.29
C ALA A 30 28.24 20.75 -11.95
N VAL A 31 29.29 20.57 -12.73
CA VAL A 31 30.49 21.42 -12.72
C VAL A 31 30.43 22.31 -13.97
N LEU A 32 30.61 23.61 -13.79
CA LEU A 32 30.67 24.58 -14.88
C LEU A 32 32.08 25.19 -14.96
N ASP A 33 32.66 25.15 -16.15
CA ASP A 33 33.91 25.83 -16.48
C ASP A 33 33.62 27.30 -16.86
N CYS A 34 34.03 28.21 -16.00
CA CYS A 34 33.72 29.62 -16.09
C CYS A 34 34.67 30.43 -16.98
N VAL A 35 35.73 29.82 -17.53
CA VAL A 35 36.66 30.52 -18.42
C VAL A 35 36.00 30.95 -19.73
N SER A 36 34.99 30.20 -20.17
CA SER A 36 34.29 30.44 -21.44
C SER A 36 32.82 30.83 -21.28
N LEU A 37 32.32 30.97 -20.04
CA LEU A 37 30.89 31.16 -19.76
C LEU A 37 30.60 32.53 -19.10
N PRO A 38 30.08 33.52 -19.86
CA PRO A 38 29.68 34.84 -19.34
C PRO A 38 28.61 34.81 -18.25
N ILE A 39 27.90 33.68 -18.10
CA ILE A 39 26.91 33.50 -17.04
C ILE A 39 27.58 33.42 -15.66
N CYS A 40 28.83 32.94 -15.57
CA CYS A 40 29.53 32.83 -14.30
C CYS A 40 29.85 34.18 -13.66
N THR A 41 30.31 35.17 -14.45
CA THR A 41 30.58 36.54 -13.98
C THR A 41 29.33 37.22 -13.41
N GLN A 42 28.17 36.99 -14.04
CA GLN A 42 26.89 37.52 -13.58
C GLN A 42 26.39 36.85 -12.30
N LEU A 43 26.65 35.55 -12.15
CA LEU A 43 26.13 34.75 -11.04
C LEU A 43 26.95 34.85 -9.76
N THR A 44 28.27 35.02 -9.85
CA THR A 44 29.15 34.96 -8.67
C THR A 44 29.80 36.27 -8.30
N GLN A 45 29.50 37.35 -9.03
CA GLN A 45 30.18 38.65 -8.86
C GLN A 45 31.72 38.55 -8.89
N GLY A 46 32.28 37.51 -9.53
CA GLY A 46 33.72 37.28 -9.64
C GLY A 46 34.33 36.26 -8.67
N ASP A 47 33.55 35.62 -7.80
CA ASP A 47 34.01 34.51 -6.95
C ASP A 47 33.82 33.15 -7.66
N TYR A 48 34.88 32.63 -8.28
CA TYR A 48 34.81 31.42 -9.11
C TYR A 48 35.18 30.12 -8.37
N THR A 49 35.54 30.20 -7.09
CA THR A 49 35.97 29.05 -6.27
C THR A 49 34.85 28.43 -5.46
N SER A 50 33.62 28.97 -5.58
CA SER A 50 32.51 28.61 -4.72
C SER A 50 31.58 27.54 -5.32
N THR A 51 31.08 26.67 -4.45
CA THR A 51 29.93 25.81 -4.75
C THR A 51 28.66 26.65 -4.56
N VAL A 52 27.76 26.62 -5.54
CA VAL A 52 26.53 27.43 -5.52
C VAL A 52 25.33 26.50 -5.62
N PHE A 53 24.37 26.68 -4.72
CA PHE A 53 23.06 26.05 -4.78
C PHE A 53 22.08 26.98 -5.48
N TRP A 54 21.46 26.49 -6.56
CA TRP A 54 20.41 27.20 -7.29
C TRP A 54 19.04 26.67 -6.88
N GLN A 55 18.18 27.56 -6.41
CA GLN A 55 16.80 27.27 -6.08
C GLN A 55 15.89 28.00 -7.05
N ARG A 56 14.98 27.27 -7.69
CA ARG A 56 13.95 27.86 -8.54
C ARG A 56 12.96 28.67 -7.68
N GLY A 57 12.68 29.89 -8.09
CA GLY A 57 11.69 30.76 -7.46
C GLY A 57 10.26 30.25 -7.66
N SER A 58 9.34 30.75 -6.84
CA SER A 58 7.93 30.36 -6.87
C SER A 58 7.19 30.77 -8.15
N ASP A 59 7.69 31.79 -8.85
CA ASP A 59 7.21 32.24 -10.16
C ASP A 59 7.63 31.32 -11.31
N GLY A 60 8.53 30.36 -11.07
CA GLY A 60 9.03 29.44 -12.06
C GLY A 60 10.03 30.03 -13.05
N GLU A 61 10.27 31.34 -13.04
CA GLU A 61 11.17 32.04 -13.97
C GLU A 61 12.43 32.57 -13.28
N SER A 62 12.36 32.86 -11.98
CA SER A 62 13.50 33.35 -11.21
C SER A 62 14.30 32.22 -10.56
N PHE A 63 15.57 32.49 -10.25
CA PHE A 63 16.42 31.60 -9.45
C PHE A 63 17.06 32.38 -8.31
N ALA A 64 16.94 31.86 -7.09
CA ALA A 64 17.71 32.31 -5.95
C ALA A 64 19.00 31.50 -5.87
N THR A 65 20.13 32.18 -5.64
CA THR A 65 21.44 31.54 -5.48
C THR A 65 21.90 31.63 -4.04
N ARG A 66 22.49 30.54 -3.54
CA ARG A 66 23.13 30.50 -2.22
C ARG A 66 24.52 29.90 -2.36
N THR A 67 25.52 30.52 -1.75
CA THR A 67 26.86 29.94 -1.66
C THR A 67 26.85 28.83 -0.62
N VAL A 68 27.39 27.67 -0.98
CA VAL A 68 27.60 26.53 -0.07
C VAL A 68 29.01 26.65 0.48
N ALA A 69 29.12 26.82 1.79
CA ALA A 69 30.40 27.07 2.47
C ALA A 69 31.19 25.78 2.75
N ALA A 70 30.51 24.66 2.91
CA ALA A 70 31.17 23.38 3.16
C ALA A 70 32.02 22.92 1.97
N GLU A 71 33.17 22.31 2.26
CA GLU A 71 34.11 21.82 1.25
C GLU A 71 34.03 20.31 1.03
N LEU A 72 33.55 19.56 2.02
CA LEU A 72 33.41 18.10 1.94
C LEU A 72 32.03 17.71 1.41
N PRO A 73 31.93 16.73 0.48
CA PRO A 73 30.65 16.33 -0.13
C PRO A 73 29.53 16.00 0.87
N ARG A 74 29.86 15.35 1.99
CA ARG A 74 28.87 15.01 3.03
C ARG A 74 28.30 16.24 3.71
N ASP A 75 29.15 17.22 4.01
CA ASP A 75 28.77 18.43 4.73
C ASP A 75 28.09 19.42 3.78
N MET A 76 28.53 19.49 2.52
CA MET A 76 27.81 20.18 1.44
C MET A 76 26.39 19.66 1.31
N ALA A 77 26.19 18.34 1.27
CA ALA A 77 24.86 17.76 1.18
C ALA A 77 24.00 18.15 2.40
N LYS A 78 24.55 18.08 3.62
CA LYS A 78 23.85 18.51 4.84
C LYS A 78 23.48 19.98 4.82
N GLU A 79 24.38 20.86 4.40
CA GLU A 79 24.12 22.28 4.23
C GLU A 79 23.00 22.52 3.21
N ILE A 80 23.04 21.84 2.05
CA ILE A 80 21.98 21.92 1.03
C ILE A 80 20.64 21.42 1.58
N PHE A 81 20.63 20.37 2.42
CA PHE A 81 19.38 19.90 3.05
C PHE A 81 18.73 20.97 3.93
N THR A 82 19.49 21.89 4.53
CA THR A 82 18.91 23.02 5.30
C THR A 82 18.18 24.03 4.40
N TYR A 83 18.50 24.07 3.11
CA TYR A 83 17.86 24.96 2.14
C TYR A 83 16.62 24.34 1.50
N LEU A 84 16.42 23.03 1.66
CA LEU A 84 15.24 22.34 1.16
C LEU A 84 13.98 22.79 1.91
N PRO A 85 12.81 22.76 1.24
CA PRO A 85 11.55 23.19 1.84
C PRO A 85 11.24 22.44 3.14
N GLU A 86 10.74 23.19 4.12
CA GLU A 86 10.28 22.61 5.38
C GLU A 86 8.89 21.98 5.20
N PRO A 87 8.67 20.80 5.80
CA PRO A 87 7.33 20.28 6.02
C PRO A 87 6.47 21.25 6.84
N GLN A 88 5.16 21.22 6.62
CA GLN A 88 4.22 22.02 7.39
C GLN A 88 4.06 21.46 8.81
N GLU A 89 4.21 22.28 9.84
CA GLU A 89 3.80 21.92 11.20
C GLU A 89 2.27 21.93 11.31
N LEU A 90 1.71 20.85 11.83
CA LEU A 90 0.28 20.64 12.02
C LEU A 90 -0.04 20.66 13.52
N ASP A 91 -0.84 21.64 13.91
CA ASP A 91 -1.52 21.68 15.20
C ASP A 91 -2.83 20.85 15.15
N PRO A 92 -3.54 20.66 16.27
CA PRO A 92 -4.76 19.85 16.28
C PRO A 92 -5.84 20.34 15.31
N GLN A 93 -5.98 21.65 15.13
CA GLN A 93 -7.00 22.22 14.26
C GLN A 93 -6.66 21.96 12.78
N SER A 94 -5.45 22.32 12.37
CA SER A 94 -4.98 22.12 10.99
C SER A 94 -4.88 20.64 10.60
N PHE A 95 -4.56 19.76 11.56
CA PHE A 95 -4.62 18.31 11.37
C PHE A 95 -6.07 17.83 11.14
N GLN A 96 -7.02 18.27 11.96
CA GLN A 96 -8.43 17.91 11.79
C GLN A 96 -9.00 18.46 10.47
N ASP A 97 -8.65 19.69 10.10
CA ASP A 97 -9.07 20.30 8.84
C ASP A 97 -8.49 19.57 7.63
N MET A 98 -7.27 19.04 7.74
CA MET A 98 -6.67 18.16 6.73
C MET A 98 -7.48 16.86 6.58
N VAL A 99 -7.73 16.14 7.68
CA VAL A 99 -8.49 14.88 7.66
C VAL A 99 -9.90 15.10 7.09
N THR A 100 -10.60 16.12 7.57
CA THR A 100 -11.97 16.46 7.13
C THR A 100 -12.01 16.78 5.63
N ARG A 101 -11.04 17.52 5.10
CA ARG A 101 -10.98 17.80 3.65
C ARG A 101 -10.76 16.54 2.82
N LEU A 102 -9.96 15.58 3.30
CA LEU A 102 -9.74 14.31 2.62
C LEU A 102 -11.00 13.43 2.63
N GLU A 103 -11.76 13.44 3.72
CA GLU A 103 -13.07 12.78 3.81
C GLU A 103 -14.09 13.39 2.85
N LEU A 104 -14.09 14.71 2.71
CA LEU A 104 -14.97 15.45 1.80
C LEU A 104 -14.54 15.40 0.32
N GLY A 105 -13.48 14.65 -0.02
CA GLY A 105 -13.09 14.37 -1.41
C GLY A 105 -11.90 15.15 -1.95
N SER A 106 -11.11 15.80 -1.08
CA SER A 106 -9.79 16.32 -1.48
C SER A 106 -8.93 15.18 -2.03
N ARG A 107 -8.33 15.41 -3.21
CA ARG A 107 -7.52 14.42 -3.93
C ARG A 107 -6.04 14.44 -3.56
N THR A 108 -5.57 15.53 -2.96
CA THR A 108 -4.15 15.68 -2.59
C THR A 108 -3.90 14.94 -1.28
N ALA A 109 -3.20 13.81 -1.36
CA ALA A 109 -2.78 13.04 -0.19
C ALA A 109 -1.78 13.84 0.67
N TRP A 110 -1.64 13.41 1.93
CA TRP A 110 -0.72 13.98 2.90
C TRP A 110 0.18 12.90 3.48
N LEU A 111 1.49 13.14 3.48
CA LEU A 111 2.45 12.40 4.29
C LEU A 111 2.63 13.15 5.62
N VAL A 112 2.39 12.49 6.74
CA VAL A 112 2.51 13.10 8.07
C VAL A 112 3.50 12.31 8.92
N ASP A 113 4.49 13.02 9.46
CA ASP A 113 5.44 12.53 10.44
C ASP A 113 4.98 12.88 11.87
N PHE A 114 4.78 11.87 12.71
CA PHE A 114 4.48 12.00 14.13
C PHE A 114 5.77 11.80 14.93
N TYR A 115 6.21 12.86 15.60
CA TYR A 115 7.53 12.90 16.24
C TYR A 115 7.45 13.40 17.70
N LEU A 116 8.39 12.97 18.55
CA LEU A 116 8.41 13.34 19.98
C LEU A 116 9.42 14.46 20.30
N GLY A 117 10.49 14.58 19.53
CA GLY A 117 11.55 15.57 19.76
C GLY A 117 12.35 15.87 18.49
N SER A 118 13.36 16.73 18.59
CA SER A 118 14.21 17.06 17.45
C SER A 118 15.31 16.02 17.24
N ASP A 119 15.47 15.61 15.99
CA ASP A 119 16.57 14.80 15.49
C ASP A 119 16.94 15.37 14.11
N LEU A 120 18.14 15.93 14.01
CA LEU A 120 18.57 16.65 12.80
C LEU A 120 18.62 15.74 11.57
N ASP A 121 19.01 14.48 11.72
CA ASP A 121 19.09 13.57 10.58
C ASP A 121 17.67 13.24 10.08
N LEU A 122 16.72 13.02 10.99
CA LEU A 122 15.30 12.83 10.62
C LEU A 122 14.65 14.10 10.05
N GLU A 123 15.01 15.28 10.56
CA GLU A 123 14.58 16.56 9.99
C GLU A 123 15.04 16.72 8.55
N PHE A 124 16.29 16.35 8.24
CA PHE A 124 16.78 16.32 6.86
C PHE A 124 16.00 15.33 6.01
N GLU A 125 15.72 14.12 6.48
CA GLU A 125 14.88 13.16 5.75
C GLU A 125 13.49 13.73 5.41
N MET A 126 12.86 14.47 6.34
CA MET A 126 11.55 15.08 6.08
C MET A 126 11.61 16.23 5.06
N ARG A 127 12.67 17.05 5.08
CA ARG A 127 12.89 18.09 4.06
C ARG A 127 13.13 17.48 2.67
N LYS A 128 13.91 16.40 2.60
CA LYS A 128 14.08 15.63 1.35
C LYS A 128 12.73 15.14 0.85
N LEU A 129 11.89 14.59 1.72
CA LEU A 129 10.54 14.13 1.34
C LEU A 129 9.67 15.26 0.79
N LYS A 130 9.65 16.43 1.43
CA LYS A 130 8.90 17.60 0.92
C LYS A 130 9.38 18.03 -0.46
N ALA A 131 10.68 17.92 -0.74
CA ALA A 131 11.22 18.18 -2.08
C ALA A 131 10.89 17.08 -3.12
N MET A 132 10.90 15.80 -2.72
CA MET A 132 10.68 14.65 -3.61
C MET A 132 9.20 14.40 -3.96
N LEU A 133 8.28 14.87 -3.13
CA LEU A 133 6.85 14.58 -3.22
C LEU A 133 6.05 15.82 -3.67
N SER A 134 6.32 16.33 -4.87
CA SER A 134 5.68 17.56 -5.39
C SER A 134 4.16 17.46 -5.58
N THR A 135 3.60 16.25 -5.66
CA THR A 135 2.15 16.01 -5.83
C THR A 135 1.44 15.64 -4.52
N MET A 136 2.14 15.74 -3.38
CA MET A 136 1.63 15.38 -2.06
C MET A 136 2.04 16.46 -1.05
N GLU A 137 1.19 16.72 -0.08
CA GLU A 137 1.60 17.57 1.03
C GLU A 137 2.40 16.78 2.05
N VAL A 138 3.37 17.43 2.70
CA VAL A 138 4.18 16.82 3.75
C VAL A 138 4.04 17.67 5.01
N GLY A 139 3.50 17.06 6.06
CA GLY A 139 3.26 17.69 7.34
C GLY A 139 3.92 16.96 8.49
N ARG A 140 3.96 17.59 9.66
CA ARG A 140 4.51 17.02 10.89
C ARG A 140 3.64 17.36 12.08
N VAL A 141 3.54 16.43 13.01
CA VAL A 141 2.82 16.61 14.28
C VAL A 141 3.78 16.30 15.42
N SER A 142 3.99 17.28 16.30
CA SER A 142 4.75 17.09 17.53
C SER A 142 3.88 16.44 18.60
N CYS A 143 4.12 15.16 18.90
CA CYS A 143 3.40 14.43 19.94
C CYS A 143 3.75 14.88 21.36
N ALA A 144 4.88 15.58 21.55
CA ALA A 144 5.18 16.25 22.82
C ALA A 144 4.28 17.46 23.06
N ARG A 145 3.90 18.20 22.00
CA ARG A 145 3.00 19.36 22.08
C ARG A 145 1.52 18.95 21.99
N HIS A 146 1.22 17.93 21.20
CA HIS A 146 -0.14 17.52 20.85
C HIS A 146 -0.36 16.02 21.08
N PRO A 147 -0.26 15.52 22.33
CA PRO A 147 -0.36 14.09 22.63
C PRO A 147 -1.72 13.49 22.27
N ALA A 148 -2.79 14.28 22.31
CA ALA A 148 -4.14 13.84 21.97
C ALA A 148 -4.25 13.35 20.51
N VAL A 149 -3.66 14.09 19.57
CA VAL A 149 -3.66 13.73 18.13
C VAL A 149 -2.95 12.39 17.92
N CYS A 150 -1.80 12.21 18.56
CA CYS A 150 -1.01 10.99 18.42
C CYS A 150 -1.67 9.78 19.11
N GLN A 151 -2.36 10.01 20.24
CA GLN A 151 -3.12 8.98 20.93
C GLN A 151 -4.32 8.51 20.10
N GLU A 152 -5.04 9.43 19.46
CA GLU A 152 -6.16 9.11 18.56
C GLU A 152 -5.69 8.25 17.38
N MET A 153 -4.54 8.61 16.80
CA MET A 153 -3.90 7.85 15.73
C MET A 153 -3.19 6.58 16.22
N SER A 154 -3.29 6.25 17.51
CA SER A 154 -2.64 5.09 18.15
C SER A 154 -1.12 5.01 17.92
N VAL A 155 -0.46 6.16 17.80
CA VAL A 155 0.98 6.27 17.61
C VAL A 155 1.68 5.88 18.92
N SER A 156 2.47 4.81 18.87
CA SER A 156 3.17 4.25 20.03
C SER A 156 4.69 4.17 19.85
N ARG A 157 5.21 4.58 18.69
CA ARG A 157 6.63 4.59 18.33
C ARG A 157 6.97 5.88 17.60
N TYR A 158 8.21 6.34 17.75
CA TYR A 158 8.65 7.60 17.15
C TYR A 158 9.98 7.42 16.41
N PRO A 159 10.16 8.09 15.26
CA PRO A 159 9.10 8.72 14.47
C PRO A 159 8.11 7.68 13.93
N SER A 160 6.86 8.08 13.71
CA SER A 160 5.87 7.29 12.96
C SER A 160 5.40 8.08 11.76
N VAL A 161 5.47 7.48 10.58
CA VAL A 161 5.07 8.16 9.34
C VAL A 161 3.81 7.53 8.81
N ALA A 162 2.81 8.33 8.45
CA ALA A 162 1.56 7.86 7.87
C ALA A 162 1.19 8.66 6.62
N VAL A 163 0.48 8.00 5.70
CA VAL A 163 -0.11 8.65 4.53
C VAL A 163 -1.60 8.71 4.75
N PHE A 164 -2.16 9.93 4.68
CA PHE A 164 -3.59 10.20 4.66
C PHE A 164 -4.02 10.46 3.22
N LYS A 165 -5.12 9.84 2.80
CA LYS A 165 -5.53 9.77 1.40
C LYS A 165 -7.01 10.08 1.22
N ALA A 166 -7.39 10.33 -0.02
CA ALA A 166 -8.77 10.66 -0.39
C ALA A 166 -9.76 9.61 0.16
N GLY A 167 -10.89 10.07 0.68
CA GLY A 167 -11.90 9.22 1.33
C GLY A 167 -11.63 8.92 2.81
N GLY A 168 -10.70 9.66 3.44
CA GLY A 168 -10.42 9.61 4.88
C GLY A 168 -9.59 8.41 5.35
N GLY A 169 -9.14 7.57 4.43
CA GLY A 169 -8.26 6.45 4.77
C GLY A 169 -6.86 6.93 5.13
N HIS A 170 -6.15 6.14 5.93
CA HIS A 170 -4.71 6.31 6.13
C HIS A 170 -4.00 4.95 6.19
N GLU A 171 -2.69 4.97 6.00
CA GLU A 171 -1.79 3.83 6.20
C GLU A 171 -0.53 4.28 6.94
N VAL A 172 0.02 3.41 7.78
CA VAL A 172 1.26 3.67 8.53
C VAL A 172 2.44 2.99 7.85
N PHE A 173 3.60 3.65 7.85
CA PHE A 173 4.86 3.09 7.37
C PHE A 173 5.55 2.29 8.49
N HIS A 174 6.05 1.09 8.16
CA HIS A 174 6.66 0.19 9.14
C HIS A 174 8.14 -0.11 8.86
N GLY A 175 8.74 0.55 7.87
CA GLY A 175 10.16 0.39 7.53
C GLY A 175 11.07 1.35 8.29
N ALA A 176 12.36 1.27 8.01
CA ALA A 176 13.32 2.29 8.45
C ALA A 176 13.05 3.61 7.71
N VAL A 177 12.96 4.70 8.47
CA VAL A 177 12.66 6.03 7.93
C VAL A 177 13.85 6.54 7.13
N SER A 178 13.72 6.50 5.81
CA SER A 178 14.60 7.17 4.84
C SER A 178 13.72 7.77 3.75
N ALA A 179 14.15 8.89 3.18
CA ALA A 179 13.36 9.65 2.21
C ALA A 179 12.99 8.79 0.99
N LEU A 180 13.90 7.94 0.50
CA LEU A 180 13.61 7.05 -0.62
C LEU A 180 12.53 6.01 -0.29
N ALA A 181 12.71 5.27 0.82
CA ALA A 181 11.78 4.20 1.20
C ALA A 181 10.40 4.77 1.55
N VAL A 182 10.36 5.89 2.26
CA VAL A 182 9.12 6.58 2.62
C VAL A 182 8.46 7.19 1.39
N ALA A 183 9.21 7.79 0.45
CA ALA A 183 8.64 8.32 -0.78
C ALA A 183 8.02 7.23 -1.65
N GLN A 184 8.66 6.06 -1.74
CA GLN A 184 8.10 4.91 -2.45
C GLN A 184 6.78 4.46 -1.80
N PHE A 185 6.80 4.22 -0.48
CA PHE A 185 5.59 3.88 0.28
C PHE A 185 4.50 4.94 0.10
N ALA A 186 4.83 6.23 0.19
CA ALA A 186 3.89 7.32 0.08
C ALA A 186 3.18 7.31 -1.27
N ARG A 187 3.94 7.15 -2.36
CA ARG A 187 3.39 7.10 -3.73
C ARG A 187 2.48 5.88 -3.94
N GLU A 188 2.85 4.72 -3.40
CA GLU A 188 2.03 3.50 -3.49
C GLU A 188 0.75 3.62 -2.66
N SER A 189 0.87 4.05 -1.39
CA SER A 189 -0.26 4.22 -0.47
C SER A 189 -1.27 5.27 -0.96
N ALA A 190 -0.78 6.40 -1.47
CA ALA A 190 -1.65 7.47 -1.98
C ALA A 190 -2.47 7.06 -3.21
N LYS A 191 -1.97 6.12 -4.03
CA LYS A 191 -2.74 5.55 -5.15
C LYS A 191 -3.81 4.57 -4.68
N ALA A 192 -3.51 3.78 -3.64
CA ALA A 192 -4.42 2.80 -3.06
C ALA A 192 -5.52 3.44 -2.19
N THR A 193 -6.38 4.28 -2.78
CA THR A 193 -7.48 4.97 -2.05
C THR A 193 -8.52 4.00 -1.48
N ASN A 194 -8.59 2.77 -2.01
CA ASN A 194 -9.50 1.73 -1.56
C ASN A 194 -8.91 0.81 -0.45
N LEU A 195 -7.93 1.32 0.31
CA LEU A 195 -7.34 0.64 1.45
C LEU A 195 -7.34 1.57 2.66
N ARG A 196 -7.62 1.12 3.88
CA ARG A 196 -7.45 1.95 5.09
C ARG A 196 -7.08 1.14 6.33
N THR A 197 -6.37 1.76 7.26
CA THR A 197 -6.23 1.23 8.63
C THR A 197 -7.59 1.25 9.33
N LEU A 198 -7.90 0.15 10.02
CA LEU A 198 -9.14 -0.06 10.77
C LEU A 198 -8.84 -0.13 12.27
N SER A 199 -9.61 0.63 13.04
CA SER A 199 -9.59 0.63 14.51
C SER A 199 -10.83 -0.08 15.08
N PRO A 200 -10.84 -0.43 16.38
CA PRO A 200 -12.01 -1.02 17.03
C PRO A 200 -13.28 -0.15 16.94
N GLN A 201 -13.14 1.17 16.77
CA GLN A 201 -14.26 2.09 16.64
C GLN A 201 -14.93 1.99 15.27
N ILE A 202 -14.14 1.95 14.19
CA ILE A 202 -14.66 1.99 12.82
C ILE A 202 -14.85 0.60 12.21
N PHE A 203 -14.14 -0.42 12.68
CA PHE A 203 -14.23 -1.78 12.12
C PHE A 203 -15.66 -2.31 12.14
N PRO A 204 -16.41 -2.31 13.27
CA PRO A 204 -17.77 -2.86 13.27
C PRO A 204 -18.71 -2.08 12.33
N GLN A 205 -18.59 -0.75 12.33
CA GLN A 205 -19.44 0.15 11.54
C GLN A 205 -19.25 -0.08 10.04
N LEU A 206 -18.00 -0.14 9.59
CA LEU A 206 -17.68 -0.26 8.17
C LEU A 206 -17.75 -1.71 7.68
N VAL A 207 -17.12 -2.64 8.41
CA VAL A 207 -16.90 -4.02 7.97
C VAL A 207 -18.12 -4.91 8.21
N THR A 208 -18.76 -4.80 9.38
CA THR A 208 -19.84 -5.71 9.77
C THR A 208 -21.23 -5.14 9.56
N GLN A 209 -21.39 -3.83 9.72
CA GLN A 209 -22.68 -3.14 9.58
C GLN A 209 -22.88 -2.53 8.19
N GLY A 210 -21.81 -2.40 7.38
CA GLY A 210 -21.88 -1.84 6.03
C GLY A 210 -22.31 -0.37 6.00
N ALA A 211 -21.94 0.42 7.01
CA ALA A 211 -22.36 1.82 7.13
C ALA A 211 -21.90 2.71 5.96
N ASP A 212 -20.87 2.29 5.23
CA ASP A 212 -20.37 2.97 4.03
C ASP A 212 -21.05 2.48 2.73
N GLY A 213 -22.04 1.59 2.83
CA GLY A 213 -22.75 0.98 1.70
C GLY A 213 -21.97 -0.10 0.96
N SER A 214 -20.75 -0.43 1.42
CA SER A 214 -19.93 -1.46 0.78
C SER A 214 -20.42 -2.85 1.18
N PRO A 215 -20.67 -3.77 0.21
CA PRO A 215 -21.20 -5.09 0.53
C PRO A 215 -20.16 -6.05 1.13
N ALA A 216 -18.87 -5.78 0.90
CA ALA A 216 -17.78 -6.62 1.39
C ALA A 216 -16.50 -5.84 1.71
N TRP A 217 -15.72 -6.42 2.62
CA TRP A 217 -14.44 -5.90 3.08
C TRP A 217 -13.39 -7.01 3.13
N PHE A 218 -12.25 -6.84 2.46
CA PHE A 218 -11.10 -7.72 2.58
C PHE A 218 -10.11 -7.12 3.60
N VAL A 219 -9.94 -7.78 4.74
CA VAL A 219 -9.15 -7.24 5.85
C VAL A 219 -7.92 -8.09 6.14
N ASP A 220 -6.77 -7.42 6.26
CA ASP A 220 -5.51 -7.99 6.72
C ASP A 220 -5.27 -7.70 8.21
N PHE A 221 -5.26 -8.75 9.02
CA PHE A 221 -4.86 -8.69 10.43
C PHE A 221 -3.37 -9.01 10.52
N TYR A 222 -2.57 -8.01 10.89
CA TYR A 222 -1.13 -8.07 10.77
C TYR A 222 -0.40 -7.56 12.02
N ALA A 223 0.92 -7.72 12.02
CA ALA A 223 1.80 -7.12 13.00
C ALA A 223 2.98 -6.41 12.29
N PRO A 224 3.40 -5.22 12.75
CA PRO A 224 4.44 -4.43 12.07
C PRO A 224 5.84 -5.05 12.13
N TRP A 225 6.09 -6.00 13.03
CA TRP A 225 7.36 -6.73 13.14
C TRP A 225 7.41 -8.01 12.30
N CYS A 226 6.33 -8.37 11.61
CA CYS A 226 6.19 -9.63 10.87
C CYS A 226 6.64 -9.44 9.40
N PRO A 227 7.77 -10.03 8.95
CA PRO A 227 8.25 -9.83 7.59
C PRO A 227 7.28 -10.32 6.48
N PRO A 228 6.58 -11.47 6.62
CA PRO A 228 5.54 -11.85 5.66
C PRO A 228 4.41 -10.81 5.56
N CYS A 229 4.05 -10.17 6.67
CA CYS A 229 3.04 -9.12 6.71
C CYS A 229 3.49 -7.88 5.92
N LEU A 230 4.73 -7.43 6.16
CA LEU A 230 5.28 -6.27 5.45
C LEU A 230 5.40 -6.52 3.94
N ARG A 231 5.64 -7.76 3.51
CA ARG A 231 5.62 -8.16 2.10
C ARG A 231 4.22 -8.20 1.49
N LEU A 232 3.19 -8.46 2.30
CA LEU A 232 1.80 -8.50 1.84
C LEU A 232 1.22 -7.09 1.62
N LEU A 233 1.59 -6.10 2.43
CA LEU A 233 1.07 -4.72 2.32
C LEU A 233 1.12 -4.13 0.88
N PRO A 234 2.23 -4.19 0.12
CA PRO A 234 2.24 -3.70 -1.25
C PRO A 234 1.34 -4.52 -2.19
N GLU A 235 1.19 -5.83 -1.97
CA GLU A 235 0.28 -6.67 -2.74
C GLU A 235 -1.20 -6.36 -2.41
N LEU A 236 -1.49 -6.02 -1.16
CA LEU A 236 -2.81 -5.57 -0.71
C LEU A 236 -3.21 -4.24 -1.37
N ARG A 237 -2.26 -3.29 -1.49
CA ARG A 237 -2.47 -2.03 -2.23
C ARG A 237 -2.83 -2.30 -3.69
N LYS A 238 -2.00 -3.09 -4.38
CA LYS A 238 -2.24 -3.47 -5.78
C LYS A 238 -3.59 -4.15 -5.97
N ALA A 239 -3.95 -5.09 -5.08
CA ALA A 239 -5.25 -5.75 -5.14
C ALA A 239 -6.39 -4.75 -4.92
N SER A 240 -6.25 -3.82 -3.97
CA SER A 240 -7.29 -2.81 -3.69
C SER A 240 -7.58 -1.89 -4.87
N GLU A 241 -6.58 -1.62 -5.72
CA GLU A 241 -6.73 -0.84 -6.95
C GLU A 241 -7.55 -1.56 -8.03
N MET A 242 -7.70 -2.89 -7.93
CA MET A 242 -8.46 -3.70 -8.88
C MET A 242 -9.95 -3.82 -8.54
N PHE A 243 -10.37 -3.26 -7.39
CA PHE A 243 -11.75 -3.26 -6.95
C PHE A 243 -12.23 -1.83 -6.73
N ASP A 244 -13.41 -1.54 -7.29
CA ASP A 244 -14.13 -0.29 -7.02
C ASP A 244 -14.84 -0.37 -5.66
N THR A 245 -16.03 0.21 -5.54
CA THR A 245 -16.80 0.31 -4.28
C THR A 245 -17.42 -1.00 -3.82
N VAL A 246 -17.36 -2.07 -4.63
CA VAL A 246 -17.96 -3.38 -4.30
C VAL A 246 -17.18 -4.09 -3.19
N VAL A 247 -15.86 -3.91 -3.13
CA VAL A 247 -15.03 -4.50 -2.09
C VAL A 247 -14.05 -3.46 -1.58
N ARG A 248 -14.10 -3.18 -0.29
CA ARG A 248 -13.14 -2.31 0.38
C ARG A 248 -12.01 -3.12 0.99
N PHE A 249 -10.84 -2.50 1.16
CA PHE A 249 -9.71 -3.15 1.81
C PHE A 249 -9.34 -2.47 3.12
N GLY A 250 -8.95 -3.29 4.10
CA GLY A 250 -8.62 -2.83 5.44
C GLY A 250 -7.37 -3.50 6.00
N THR A 251 -6.68 -2.82 6.90
CA THR A 251 -5.62 -3.41 7.74
C THR A 251 -5.94 -3.20 9.22
N VAL A 252 -5.62 -4.18 10.05
CA VAL A 252 -5.75 -4.08 11.51
C VAL A 252 -4.41 -4.45 12.13
N ASP A 253 -3.79 -3.49 12.83
CA ASP A 253 -2.57 -3.77 13.61
C ASP A 253 -2.94 -4.48 14.91
N CYS A 254 -2.65 -5.77 14.97
CA CYS A 254 -2.95 -6.61 16.13
C CYS A 254 -2.02 -6.36 17.33
N THR A 255 -0.92 -5.63 17.15
CA THR A 255 -0.07 -5.20 18.28
C THR A 255 -0.67 -4.03 19.02
N VAL A 256 -1.50 -3.23 18.35
CA VAL A 256 -2.28 -2.14 18.96
C VAL A 256 -3.68 -2.63 19.38
N HIS A 257 -4.35 -3.40 18.52
CA HIS A 257 -5.75 -3.79 18.69
C HIS A 257 -5.93 -5.29 18.96
N SER A 258 -5.17 -5.82 19.92
CA SER A 258 -5.15 -7.26 20.24
C SER A 258 -6.52 -7.86 20.62
N ALA A 259 -7.41 -7.07 21.22
CA ALA A 259 -8.77 -7.52 21.54
C ALA A 259 -9.61 -7.80 20.29
N LEU A 260 -9.55 -6.91 19.29
CA LEU A 260 -10.24 -7.06 18.01
C LEU A 260 -9.72 -8.30 17.26
N CYS A 261 -8.40 -8.50 17.23
CA CYS A 261 -7.82 -9.67 16.56
C CYS A 261 -8.18 -10.99 17.26
N ARG A 262 -8.22 -11.02 18.60
CA ARG A 262 -8.68 -12.20 19.35
C ARG A 262 -10.16 -12.51 19.10
N GLN A 263 -11.01 -11.48 18.99
CA GLN A 263 -12.44 -11.65 18.68
C GLN A 263 -12.65 -12.36 17.33
N HIS A 264 -11.78 -12.10 16.35
CA HIS A 264 -11.81 -12.76 15.04
C HIS A 264 -10.92 -14.02 14.98
N ASN A 265 -10.50 -14.56 16.12
CA ASN A 265 -9.68 -15.77 16.23
C ASN A 265 -8.41 -15.73 15.35
N VAL A 266 -7.75 -14.57 15.30
CA VAL A 266 -6.45 -14.42 14.62
C VAL A 266 -5.36 -15.10 15.45
N GLN A 267 -4.76 -16.17 14.92
CA GLN A 267 -3.77 -16.99 15.62
C GLN A 267 -2.34 -16.83 15.08
N SER A 268 -2.19 -16.27 13.88
CA SER A 268 -0.90 -16.05 13.22
C SER A 268 -0.98 -14.83 12.30
N TYR A 269 0.17 -14.32 11.87
CA TYR A 269 0.23 -13.14 11.02
C TYR A 269 1.02 -13.42 9.72
N PRO A 270 0.58 -12.85 8.58
CA PRO A 270 -0.71 -12.16 8.42
C PRO A 270 -1.87 -13.17 8.41
N THR A 271 -3.05 -12.73 8.87
CA THR A 271 -4.31 -13.46 8.65
C THR A 271 -5.23 -12.55 7.86
N THR A 272 -5.64 -12.97 6.67
CA THR A 272 -6.53 -12.18 5.81
C THR A 272 -7.89 -12.83 5.66
N MET A 273 -8.94 -12.02 5.70
CA MET A 273 -10.33 -12.49 5.68
C MET A 273 -11.20 -11.59 4.80
N LEU A 274 -12.13 -12.19 4.06
CA LEU A 274 -13.21 -11.49 3.38
C LEU A 274 -14.45 -11.49 4.27
N PHE A 275 -14.89 -10.31 4.67
CA PHE A 275 -16.15 -10.07 5.37
C PHE A 275 -17.21 -9.69 4.36
N ASN A 276 -18.39 -10.29 4.48
CA ASN A 276 -19.57 -9.93 3.71
C ASN A 276 -20.70 -9.72 4.71
N VAL A 277 -21.45 -8.63 4.60
CA VAL A 277 -22.52 -8.30 5.56
C VAL A 277 -23.55 -9.43 5.69
N SER A 278 -23.74 -10.22 4.63
CA SER A 278 -24.74 -11.30 4.54
C SER A 278 -24.19 -12.72 4.78
N ARG A 279 -22.87 -12.91 4.86
CA ARG A 279 -22.26 -14.25 4.96
C ARG A 279 -21.15 -14.29 6.01
N PRO A 280 -20.90 -15.45 6.64
CA PRO A 280 -19.74 -15.62 7.51
C PRO A 280 -18.45 -15.20 6.82
N SER A 281 -17.52 -14.63 7.58
CA SER A 281 -16.22 -14.23 7.08
C SER A 281 -15.46 -15.44 6.54
N GLN A 282 -14.83 -15.28 5.37
CA GLN A 282 -14.08 -16.34 4.71
C GLN A 282 -12.58 -16.07 4.80
N LEU A 283 -11.85 -17.05 5.34
CA LEU A 283 -10.39 -16.98 5.46
C LEU A 283 -9.73 -17.15 4.08
N PHE A 284 -8.81 -16.26 3.74
CA PHE A 284 -7.97 -16.41 2.55
C PHE A 284 -6.78 -17.33 2.86
N ARG A 285 -6.58 -18.34 2.02
CA ARG A 285 -5.49 -19.33 2.13
C ARG A 285 -4.65 -19.43 0.86
N GLY A 286 -4.80 -18.47 -0.06
CA GLY A 286 -4.02 -18.42 -1.29
C GLY A 286 -2.63 -17.83 -1.08
N ASP A 287 -1.89 -17.68 -2.17
CA ASP A 287 -0.59 -17.03 -2.14
C ASP A 287 -0.73 -15.54 -1.81
N HIS A 288 0.23 -14.97 -1.09
CA HIS A 288 0.22 -13.55 -0.71
C HIS A 288 0.64 -12.64 -1.87
N THR A 289 -0.09 -12.72 -2.98
CA THR A 289 0.08 -11.92 -4.20
C THR A 289 -1.23 -11.22 -4.55
N ALA A 290 -1.14 -10.06 -5.20
CA ALA A 290 -2.30 -9.27 -5.59
C ALA A 290 -3.26 -10.09 -6.47
N SER A 291 -2.73 -10.86 -7.44
CA SER A 291 -3.52 -11.71 -8.31
C SER A 291 -4.29 -12.78 -7.55
N SER A 292 -3.64 -13.47 -6.60
CA SER A 292 -4.32 -14.51 -5.82
C SER A 292 -5.42 -13.94 -4.92
N ILE A 293 -5.23 -12.73 -4.39
CA ILE A 293 -6.26 -12.02 -3.60
C ILE A 293 -7.45 -11.66 -4.50
N VAL A 294 -7.18 -11.08 -5.67
CA VAL A 294 -8.21 -10.70 -6.65
C VAL A 294 -9.02 -11.93 -7.07
N ASP A 295 -8.34 -13.01 -7.44
CA ASP A 295 -8.98 -14.26 -7.85
C ASP A 295 -9.90 -14.82 -6.75
N PHE A 296 -9.43 -14.84 -5.50
CA PHE A 296 -10.22 -15.30 -4.36
C PHE A 296 -11.48 -14.47 -4.13
N ILE A 297 -11.35 -13.13 -4.15
CA ILE A 297 -12.49 -12.25 -3.95
C ILE A 297 -13.51 -12.43 -5.08
N GLN A 298 -13.04 -12.48 -6.33
CA GLN A 298 -13.91 -12.71 -7.50
C GLN A 298 -14.61 -14.07 -7.44
N ASP A 299 -13.91 -15.14 -7.03
CA ASP A 299 -14.49 -16.47 -6.86
C ASP A 299 -15.64 -16.48 -5.85
N ILE A 300 -15.53 -15.70 -4.78
CA ILE A 300 -16.57 -15.61 -3.75
C ILE A 300 -17.76 -14.77 -4.21
N LEU A 301 -17.49 -13.65 -4.88
CA LEU A 301 -18.55 -12.73 -5.31
C LEU A 301 -19.31 -13.24 -6.53
N ASN A 302 -18.63 -13.93 -7.45
CA ASN A 302 -19.20 -14.45 -8.68
C ASN A 302 -18.81 -15.92 -8.90
N PRO A 303 -19.31 -16.86 -8.06
CA PRO A 303 -18.93 -18.25 -8.14
C PRO A 303 -19.37 -18.87 -9.46
N GLN A 304 -18.38 -19.33 -10.26
CA GLN A 304 -18.63 -20.06 -11.51
C GLN A 304 -18.89 -21.55 -11.29
N VAL A 305 -18.47 -22.08 -10.14
CA VAL A 305 -18.75 -23.47 -9.75
C VAL A 305 -20.08 -23.54 -9.04
N VAL A 306 -21.00 -24.31 -9.58
CA VAL A 306 -22.33 -24.52 -9.01
C VAL A 306 -22.25 -25.55 -7.88
N LYS A 307 -22.62 -25.16 -6.66
CA LYS A 307 -22.78 -26.11 -5.56
C LYS A 307 -24.05 -26.93 -5.78
N LEU A 308 -23.88 -28.24 -5.91
CA LEU A 308 -24.94 -29.18 -6.18
C LEU A 308 -25.30 -29.93 -4.89
N THR A 309 -26.56 -29.84 -4.50
CA THR A 309 -27.21 -30.69 -3.49
C THR A 309 -27.80 -31.91 -4.18
N GLU A 310 -28.28 -32.90 -3.43
CA GLU A 310 -29.03 -34.03 -4.03
C GLU A 310 -30.12 -33.55 -5.00
N GLU A 311 -30.98 -32.62 -4.58
CA GLU A 311 -32.06 -32.07 -5.40
C GLU A 311 -31.57 -31.35 -6.66
N THR A 312 -30.60 -30.44 -6.52
CA THR A 312 -30.12 -29.64 -7.66
C THR A 312 -29.26 -30.47 -8.60
N PHE A 313 -28.57 -31.50 -8.11
CA PHE A 313 -27.88 -32.48 -8.94
C PHE A 313 -28.87 -33.24 -9.84
N TYR A 314 -29.95 -33.77 -9.27
CA TYR A 314 -30.95 -34.50 -10.05
C TYR A 314 -31.62 -33.65 -11.12
N THR A 315 -31.96 -32.41 -10.78
CA THR A 315 -32.65 -31.50 -11.69
C THR A 315 -31.71 -30.90 -12.74
N SER A 316 -30.49 -30.50 -12.37
CA SER A 316 -29.55 -29.80 -13.26
C SER A 316 -28.67 -30.73 -14.07
N VAL A 317 -28.21 -31.84 -13.46
CA VAL A 317 -27.31 -32.82 -14.08
C VAL A 317 -28.10 -34.04 -14.58
N GLY A 318 -28.94 -34.63 -13.72
CA GLY A 318 -29.69 -35.84 -14.05
C GLY A 318 -30.76 -35.66 -15.13
N ARG A 319 -31.34 -34.46 -15.25
CA ARG A 319 -32.36 -34.08 -16.24
C ARG A 319 -31.89 -33.03 -17.24
N LYS A 320 -30.57 -32.92 -17.41
CA LYS A 320 -29.95 -31.92 -18.29
C LYS A 320 -30.40 -32.08 -19.75
N PRO A 321 -30.50 -30.98 -20.53
CA PRO A 321 -30.66 -31.06 -21.98
C PRO A 321 -29.58 -31.92 -22.65
N LEU A 322 -29.90 -32.53 -23.80
CA LEU A 322 -28.96 -33.41 -24.51
C LEU A 322 -27.67 -32.70 -24.96
N ASP A 323 -27.77 -31.39 -25.20
CA ASP A 323 -26.69 -30.53 -25.69
C ASP A 323 -25.99 -29.75 -24.57
N SER A 324 -26.26 -30.05 -23.30
CA SER A 324 -25.52 -29.52 -22.17
C SER A 324 -24.52 -30.52 -21.61
N VAL A 325 -23.42 -30.00 -21.07
CA VAL A 325 -22.30 -30.76 -20.53
C VAL A 325 -22.03 -30.29 -19.10
N TRP A 326 -21.85 -31.22 -18.17
CA TRP A 326 -21.61 -30.92 -16.76
C TRP A 326 -20.34 -31.61 -16.28
N LEU A 327 -19.36 -30.82 -15.90
CA LEU A 327 -18.22 -31.33 -15.14
C LEU A 327 -18.53 -31.22 -13.65
N VAL A 328 -18.48 -32.33 -12.91
CA VAL A 328 -18.80 -32.36 -11.48
C VAL A 328 -17.65 -32.95 -10.69
N ASP A 329 -17.15 -32.18 -9.72
CA ASP A 329 -16.19 -32.65 -8.70
C ASP A 329 -16.93 -33.11 -7.45
N PHE A 330 -16.75 -34.37 -7.09
CA PHE A 330 -17.23 -34.95 -5.83
C PHE A 330 -16.07 -34.94 -4.84
N TYR A 331 -16.19 -34.13 -3.79
CA TYR A 331 -15.09 -33.85 -2.87
C TYR A 331 -15.48 -33.97 -1.39
N MET A 332 -14.50 -33.89 -0.50
CA MET A 332 -14.71 -33.70 0.93
C MET A 332 -13.86 -32.53 1.46
N PRO A 333 -14.32 -31.74 2.45
CA PRO A 333 -13.64 -30.51 2.85
C PRO A 333 -12.26 -30.73 3.49
N TRP A 334 -12.06 -31.85 4.17
CA TRP A 334 -10.83 -32.23 4.85
C TRP A 334 -9.85 -33.04 3.98
N CYS A 335 -10.23 -33.34 2.74
CA CYS A 335 -9.39 -34.09 1.80
C CYS A 335 -8.29 -33.18 1.21
N GLY A 336 -7.02 -33.47 1.54
CA GLY A 336 -5.86 -32.70 1.05
C GLY A 336 -5.80 -32.56 -0.48
N PRO A 337 -5.88 -33.65 -1.26
CA PRO A 337 -5.92 -33.56 -2.73
C PRO A 337 -7.10 -32.71 -3.26
N CYS A 338 -8.24 -32.75 -2.60
CA CYS A 338 -9.42 -31.95 -2.96
C CYS A 338 -9.16 -30.45 -2.73
N GLN A 339 -8.50 -30.10 -1.63
CA GLN A 339 -8.10 -28.72 -1.34
C GLN A 339 -7.10 -28.19 -2.39
N VAL A 340 -6.25 -29.05 -2.94
CA VAL A 340 -5.34 -28.71 -4.05
C VAL A 340 -6.09 -28.57 -5.37
N LEU A 341 -7.10 -29.41 -5.63
CA LEU A 341 -7.90 -29.35 -6.86
C LEU A 341 -8.81 -28.12 -6.90
N GLY A 342 -9.44 -27.75 -5.78
CA GLY A 342 -10.45 -26.69 -5.73
C GLY A 342 -10.09 -25.39 -6.46
N PRO A 343 -8.88 -24.81 -6.26
CA PRO A 343 -8.43 -23.64 -7.03
C PRO A 343 -8.36 -23.89 -8.54
N GLN A 344 -7.86 -25.05 -8.97
CA GLN A 344 -7.81 -25.42 -10.39
C GLN A 344 -9.20 -25.67 -10.96
N TRP A 345 -10.12 -26.22 -10.16
CA TRP A 345 -11.51 -26.44 -10.54
C TRP A 345 -12.25 -25.13 -10.81
N ARG A 346 -12.08 -24.13 -9.94
CA ARG A 346 -12.62 -22.78 -10.15
C ARG A 346 -12.01 -22.10 -11.37
N LYS A 347 -10.70 -22.28 -11.60
CA LYS A 347 -10.04 -21.78 -12.82
C LYS A 347 -10.62 -22.42 -14.09
N LEU A 348 -10.86 -23.73 -14.08
CA LEU A 348 -11.54 -24.44 -15.17
C LEU A 348 -12.94 -23.87 -15.40
N ALA A 349 -13.73 -23.68 -14.34
CA ALA A 349 -15.07 -23.10 -14.42
C ALA A 349 -15.06 -21.70 -15.07
N LYS A 350 -14.10 -20.84 -14.71
CA LYS A 350 -13.89 -19.54 -15.37
C LYS A 350 -13.51 -19.69 -16.84
N MET A 351 -12.64 -20.63 -17.19
CA MET A 351 -12.21 -20.81 -18.59
C MET A 351 -13.33 -21.27 -19.51
N VAL A 352 -14.35 -21.96 -18.98
CA VAL A 352 -15.48 -22.47 -19.76
C VAL A 352 -16.76 -21.65 -19.56
N SER A 353 -16.74 -20.58 -18.75
CA SER A 353 -17.96 -19.81 -18.41
C SER A 353 -18.64 -19.18 -19.62
N ASP A 354 -17.85 -18.83 -20.64
CA ASP A 354 -18.35 -18.24 -21.89
C ASP A 354 -18.84 -19.29 -22.89
N LEU A 355 -18.58 -20.58 -22.64
CA LEU A 355 -19.07 -21.66 -23.49
C LEU A 355 -20.54 -21.93 -23.16
N PRO A 356 -21.47 -21.72 -24.12
CA PRO A 356 -22.86 -21.96 -23.85
C PRO A 356 -23.07 -23.46 -23.55
N LYS A 357 -23.86 -23.74 -22.52
CA LYS A 357 -24.28 -25.09 -22.11
C LYS A 357 -23.18 -25.97 -21.51
N VAL A 358 -21.99 -25.43 -21.23
CA VAL A 358 -20.97 -26.12 -20.42
C VAL A 358 -21.04 -25.56 -19.00
N PHE A 359 -21.22 -26.46 -18.03
CA PHE A 359 -21.37 -26.10 -16.62
C PHE A 359 -20.36 -26.87 -15.78
N VAL A 360 -19.91 -26.23 -14.72
CA VAL A 360 -19.00 -26.83 -13.74
C VAL A 360 -19.66 -26.79 -12.38
N GLY A 361 -19.74 -27.94 -11.72
CA GLY A 361 -20.36 -28.09 -10.42
C GLY A 361 -19.46 -28.82 -9.42
N GLU A 362 -19.85 -28.76 -8.16
CA GLU A 362 -19.21 -29.49 -7.07
C GLU A 362 -20.26 -30.09 -6.13
N VAL A 363 -19.98 -31.27 -5.58
CA VAL A 363 -20.79 -31.96 -4.57
C VAL A 363 -19.92 -32.21 -3.35
N ASN A 364 -20.32 -31.64 -2.22
CA ASN A 364 -19.69 -31.92 -0.93
C ASN A 364 -20.21 -33.25 -0.38
N CYS A 365 -19.42 -34.32 -0.48
CA CYS A 365 -19.82 -35.65 -0.02
C CYS A 365 -19.83 -35.83 1.50
N GLU A 366 -19.36 -34.85 2.27
CA GLU A 366 -19.56 -34.83 3.72
C GLU A 366 -21.01 -34.47 4.08
N GLU A 367 -21.59 -33.54 3.32
CA GLU A 367 -22.97 -33.06 3.47
C GLU A 367 -23.95 -33.95 2.68
N GLU A 368 -23.62 -34.29 1.44
CA GLU A 368 -24.47 -35.01 0.46
C GLU A 368 -24.08 -36.50 0.35
N GLN A 369 -23.95 -37.17 1.49
CA GLN A 369 -23.43 -38.55 1.59
C GLN A 369 -24.20 -39.55 0.72
N GLU A 370 -25.53 -39.44 0.72
CA GLU A 370 -26.40 -40.37 0.00
C GLU A 370 -26.30 -40.18 -1.52
N LEU A 371 -26.27 -38.94 -2.01
CA LEU A 371 -25.99 -38.63 -3.40
C LEU A 371 -24.65 -39.25 -3.83
N CYS A 372 -23.57 -39.04 -3.07
CA CYS A 372 -22.26 -39.57 -3.42
C CYS A 372 -22.22 -41.12 -3.43
N ARG A 373 -22.95 -41.76 -2.50
CA ARG A 373 -23.13 -43.22 -2.48
C ARG A 373 -23.89 -43.72 -3.71
N GLN A 374 -24.99 -43.08 -4.08
CA GLN A 374 -25.80 -43.43 -5.26
C GLN A 374 -25.02 -43.23 -6.56
N GLN A 375 -24.22 -42.17 -6.63
CA GLN A 375 -23.30 -41.96 -7.74
C GLN A 375 -22.14 -42.97 -7.72
N GLY A 376 -21.90 -43.70 -6.62
CA GLY A 376 -20.83 -44.69 -6.54
C GLY A 376 -19.44 -44.06 -6.44
N VAL A 377 -19.34 -42.89 -5.80
CA VAL A 377 -18.05 -42.23 -5.49
C VAL A 377 -17.33 -43.04 -4.42
N ARG A 378 -16.06 -43.41 -4.67
CA ARG A 378 -15.26 -44.28 -3.78
C ARG A 378 -13.96 -43.63 -3.28
N SER A 379 -13.59 -42.49 -3.84
CA SER A 379 -12.38 -41.74 -3.52
C SER A 379 -12.60 -40.26 -3.79
N TYR A 380 -11.81 -39.40 -3.15
CA TYR A 380 -11.92 -37.95 -3.31
C TYR A 380 -10.57 -37.33 -3.70
N PRO A 381 -10.55 -36.36 -4.61
CA PRO A 381 -11.67 -35.93 -5.43
C PRO A 381 -12.03 -37.00 -6.49
N THR A 382 -13.29 -37.04 -6.92
CA THR A 382 -13.72 -37.80 -8.10
C THR A 382 -14.36 -36.83 -9.08
N ILE A 383 -13.79 -36.72 -10.28
CA ILE A 383 -14.32 -35.85 -11.33
C ILE A 383 -15.15 -36.68 -12.32
N ARG A 384 -16.33 -36.17 -12.70
CA ARG A 384 -17.19 -36.75 -13.74
C ARG A 384 -17.58 -35.70 -14.78
N LEU A 385 -17.85 -36.18 -16.00
CA LEU A 385 -18.33 -35.41 -17.15
C LEU A 385 -19.72 -35.88 -17.58
#